data_AF-A0A6B1G246-F1
#
_entry.id   AF-A0A6B1G246-F1
#
_cell.length_a   1.000
_cell.length_b   1.000
_cell.length_c   1.000
_cell.angle_alpha   90.00
_cell.angle_beta   90.00
_cell.angle_gamma   90.00
#
_symmetry.space_group_name_H-M   'P 1'
#
loop_
_entity.id
_entity.type
_entity.pdbx_description
1 polymer ?
#
loop_
_entity_poly.entity_id
_entity_poly.type
_entity_poly.pdbx_seq_one_letter_code
_entity_poly.pdbx_strand_id
1 'polypeptide(L)'
;MRPSTQIYLRLLRRYLRPQLGQTLLLLSVLCANLLLQLINPLIMRRLLDSALAGGSVDLLTRLAFLFIAIAVVQQTAAVGSTVLAENVGWRATNALRRDLARHCLR
;
A
#
# COMPACT_ATOMS: atom_id res chain seq x y z
N MET A 1 -20.91 -21.07 20.10
CA MET A 1 -21.68 -20.22 19.15
C MET A 1 -20.70 -19.60 18.17
N ARG A 2 -20.75 -19.95 16.87
CA ARG A 2 -19.93 -19.30 15.84
C ARG A 2 -20.62 -17.98 15.47
N PRO A 3 -20.07 -16.80 15.82
CA PRO A 3 -20.67 -15.55 15.40
C PRO A 3 -20.77 -15.51 13.87
N SER A 4 -21.96 -15.16 13.38
CA SER A 4 -22.25 -15.01 11.95
C SER A 4 -21.29 -13.98 11.33
N THR A 5 -20.71 -14.29 10.17
CA THR A 5 -19.86 -13.37 9.38
C THR A 5 -20.53 -12.02 9.11
N GLN A 6 -21.86 -11.98 9.10
CA GLN A 6 -22.63 -10.75 8.95
C GLN A 6 -22.46 -9.78 10.12
N ILE A 7 -22.23 -10.28 11.34
CA ILE A 7 -21.97 -9.44 12.52
C ILE A 7 -20.61 -8.75 12.37
N TYR A 8 -19.58 -9.48 11.97
CA TYR A 8 -18.25 -8.92 11.72
C TYR A 8 -18.26 -7.91 10.58
N LEU A 9 -18.93 -8.20 9.46
CA LEU A 9 -19.08 -7.26 8.35
C LEU A 9 -19.82 -5.99 8.75
N ARG A 10 -20.84 -6.09 9.59
CA ARG A 10 -21.61 -4.94 10.07
C ARG A 10 -20.79 -4.09 11.05
N LEU A 11 -19.98 -4.72 11.91
CA LEU A 11 -19.05 -4.04 12.79
C LEU A 11 -17.94 -3.33 12.00
N LEU A 12 -17.30 -4.05 11.07
CA LEU A 12 -16.27 -3.53 10.17
C LEU A 12 -16.80 -2.33 9.42
N ARG A 13 -17.96 -2.45 8.76
CA ARG A 13 -18.56 -1.36 7.99
C ARG A 13 -18.92 -0.15 8.85
N ARG A 14 -19.29 -0.35 10.12
CA ARG A 14 -19.63 0.75 11.04
C ARG A 14 -18.40 1.54 11.50
N TYR A 15 -17.26 0.88 11.73
CA TYR A 15 -16.03 1.54 12.19
C TYR A 15 -15.07 1.96 11.06
N LEU A 16 -15.09 1.30 9.89
CA LEU A 16 -14.33 1.73 8.71
C LEU A 16 -14.98 2.88 7.96
N ARG A 17 -16.32 3.02 7.98
CA ARG A 17 -17.03 4.10 7.28
C ARG A 17 -16.45 5.51 7.54
N PRO A 18 -16.19 5.91 8.80
CA PRO A 18 -15.60 7.22 9.07
C PRO A 18 -14.14 7.38 8.60
N GLN A 19 -13.49 6.31 8.15
CA GLN A 19 -12.10 6.31 7.66
C GLN A 19 -11.98 5.98 6.16
N LEU A 20 -13.09 5.94 5.42
CA LEU A 20 -13.10 5.55 4.01
C LEU A 20 -12.11 6.33 3.14
N GLY A 21 -11.90 7.63 3.40
CA GLY A 21 -10.90 8.41 2.67
C GLY A 21 -9.48 7.87 2.85
N GLN A 22 -9.08 7.54 4.08
CA GLN A 22 -7.77 6.96 4.39
C GLN A 22 -7.65 5.52 3.87
N THR A 23 -8.73 4.73 3.94
CA THR A 23 -8.77 3.37 3.40
C THR A 23 -8.68 3.36 1.87
N LEU A 24 -9.36 4.29 1.18
CA LEU A 24 -9.26 4.43 -0.28
C LEU A 24 -7.89 4.94 -0.70
N LEU A 25 -7.30 5.87 0.06
CA LEU A 25 -5.93 6.32 -0.18
C LEU A 25 -4.94 5.16 -0.01
N LEU A 26 -5.08 4.36 1.06
CA LEU A 26 -4.29 3.15 1.26
C LEU A 26 -4.44 2.17 0.10
N LEU A 27 -5.67 1.89 -0.33
CA LEU A 27 -5.95 1.02 -1.48
C LEU A 27 -5.25 1.55 -2.74
N SER A 28 -5.34 2.85 -3.01
CA SER A 28 -4.70 3.46 -4.18
C SER A 28 -3.18 3.36 -4.14
N VAL A 29 -2.56 3.57 -2.96
CA VAL A 29 -1.11 3.43 -2.76
C VAL A 29 -0.67 1.98 -2.96
N LEU A 30 -1.43 1.02 -2.43
CA LEU A 30 -1.15 -0.41 -2.63
C LEU A 30 -1.24 -0.81 -4.10
N CYS A 31 -2.29 -0.39 -4.81
CA CYS A 31 -2.42 -0.65 -6.25
C CYS A 31 -1.27 0.00 -7.04
N ALA A 32 -0.91 1.25 -6.73
CA ALA A 32 0.23 1.91 -7.35
C ALA A 32 1.55 1.18 -7.08
N ASN A 33 1.76 0.68 -5.86
CA ASN A 33 2.94 -0.10 -5.50
C ASN A 33 3.01 -1.40 -6.31
N LEU A 34 1.89 -2.12 -6.46
CA LEU A 34 1.82 -3.33 -7.29
C LEU A 34 2.13 -3.04 -8.76
N LEU A 35 1.59 -1.95 -9.32
CA LEU A 35 1.90 -1.54 -10.69
C LEU A 35 3.39 -1.20 -10.85
N LEU A 36 3.97 -0.49 -9.89
CA LEU A 36 5.39 -0.17 -9.88
C LEU A 36 6.25 -1.44 -9.78
N GLN A 37 5.89 -2.39 -8.92
CA GLN A 37 6.58 -3.68 -8.80
C GLN A 37 6.59 -4.44 -10.14
N LEU A 38 5.55 -4.30 -10.97
CA LEU A 38 5.50 -4.90 -12.31
C LEU A 38 6.33 -4.14 -13.35
N ILE A 39 6.48 -2.82 -13.20
CA ILE A 39 7.32 -2.00 -14.09
C ILE A 39 8.82 -2.33 -13.89
N ASN A 40 9.25 -2.62 -12.66
CA ASN A 40 10.63 -2.95 -12.35
C ASN A 40 11.24 -4.10 -13.19
N PRO A 41 10.63 -5.30 -13.29
CA PRO A 41 11.15 -6.38 -14.11
C PRO A 41 11.12 -6.04 -15.62
N LEU A 42 10.21 -5.17 -16.06
CA LEU A 42 10.16 -4.72 -17.46
C LEU A 42 11.36 -3.82 -17.80
N ILE A 43 11.75 -2.94 -16.89
CA ILE A 43 12.94 -2.09 -17.05
C ILE A 43 14.20 -2.95 -17.03
N MET A 44 14.29 -3.89 -16.10
CA MET A 44 15.41 -4.83 -16.02
C MET A 44 15.57 -5.61 -17.33
N ARG A 45 14.46 -6.13 -17.87
CA ARG A 45 14.45 -6.80 -19.18
C ARG A 45 14.98 -5.90 -20.30
N ARG A 46 14.46 -4.68 -20.43
CA ARG A 46 14.91 -3.74 -21.48
C ARG A 46 16.38 -3.36 -21.34
N LEU A 47 16.86 -3.20 -20.11
CA LEU A 47 18.27 -2.90 -19.83
C LEU A 47 19.17 -4.05 -20.26
N LEU A 48 18.80 -5.30 -19.93
CA LEU A 48 19.53 -6.49 -20.35
C LEU A 48 19.50 -6.66 -21.88
N ASP A 49 18.33 -6.54 -22.50
CA ASP A 49 18.16 -6.65 -23.95
C ASP A 49 19.02 -5.60 -24.69
N SER A 50 19.06 -4.36 -24.18
CA SER A 50 19.86 -3.27 -24.77
C SER A 50 21.36 -3.46 -24.56
N ALA A 51 21.76 -3.98 -23.38
CA ALA A 51 23.16 -4.27 -23.09
C ALA A 51 23.71 -5.39 -23.98
N LEU A 52 22.93 -6.46 -24.17
CA LEU A 52 23.31 -7.60 -25.03
C LEU A 52 23.37 -7.23 -26.51
N ALA A 53 22.55 -6.28 -26.96
CA ALA A 53 22.55 -5.79 -28.33
C ALA A 53 23.69 -4.78 -28.63
N GLY A 54 24.59 -4.51 -27.68
CA GLY A 54 25.66 -3.52 -27.85
C GLY A 54 25.16 -2.07 -27.78
N GLY A 55 24.09 -1.82 -27.02
CA GLY A 55 23.51 -0.50 -26.84
C GLY A 55 24.48 0.53 -26.28
N SER A 56 24.24 1.81 -26.57
CA SER A 56 25.11 2.90 -26.13
C SER A 56 25.16 3.01 -24.60
N VAL A 57 26.35 3.33 -24.07
CA VAL A 57 26.57 3.52 -22.62
C VAL A 57 25.63 4.59 -22.05
N ASP A 58 25.32 5.63 -22.83
CA ASP A 58 24.37 6.68 -22.46
C ASP A 58 22.95 6.14 -22.21
N LEU A 59 22.45 5.27 -23.10
CA LEU A 59 21.14 4.63 -22.93
C LEU A 59 21.10 3.74 -21.68
N LEU A 60 22.13 2.93 -21.47
CA LEU A 60 22.24 2.05 -20.29
C LEU A 60 22.27 2.87 -18.99
N THR A 61 23.04 3.96 -18.97
CA THR A 61 23.15 4.86 -17.81
C THR A 61 21.80 5.49 -17.49
N ARG A 62 21.08 5.98 -18.51
CA ARG A 62 19.74 6.56 -18.33
C ARG A 62 18.73 5.53 -17.81
N LEU A 63 18.77 4.29 -18.30
CA LEU A 63 17.91 3.20 -17.82
C LEU A 63 18.23 2.81 -16.37
N ALA A 64 19.51 2.79 -16.00
CA ALA A 64 19.93 2.51 -14.62
C ALA A 64 19.45 3.59 -13.64
N PHE A 65 19.59 4.87 -13.98
CA PHE A 65 19.06 5.96 -13.15
C PHE A 65 17.53 5.91 -13.03
N LEU A 66 16.83 5.62 -14.13
CA LEU A 66 15.37 5.46 -14.12
C LEU A 66 14.94 4.31 -13.19
N PHE A 67 15.65 3.17 -13.24
CA PHE A 67 15.41 2.03 -12.36
C PHE A 67 15.58 2.41 -10.88
N ILE A 68 16.68 3.08 -10.53
CA ILE A 68 16.95 3.53 -9.16
C ILE A 68 15.86 4.51 -8.69
N ALA A 69 15.50 5.49 -9.51
CA ALA A 69 14.45 6.46 -9.17
C ALA A 69 13.11 5.76 -8.86
N ILE A 70 12.73 4.78 -9.69
CA ILE A 70 11.51 3.99 -9.48
C ILE A 70 11.60 3.15 -8.20
N ALA A 71 12.75 2.54 -7.91
CA ALA A 71 12.96 1.79 -6.68
C ALA A 71 12.80 2.68 -5.43
N VAL A 72 13.33 3.91 -5.46
CA VAL A 72 13.15 4.88 -4.35
C VAL A 72 11.67 5.26 -4.18
N VAL A 73 10.94 5.49 -5.28
CA VAL A 73 9.50 5.78 -5.23
C VAL A 73 8.71 4.58 -4.66
N GLN A 74 9.08 3.35 -5.02
CA GLN A 74 8.47 2.15 -4.43
C GLN A 74 8.73 2.04 -2.93
N GLN A 75 9.96 2.28 -2.48
CA GLN A 75 10.34 2.18 -1.08
C GLN A 75 9.59 3.20 -0.24
N THR A 76 9.50 4.45 -0.71
CA THR A 76 8.75 5.52 -0.04
C THR A 76 7.25 5.21 0.01
N ALA A 77 6.67 4.71 -1.09
CA ALA A 77 5.27 4.27 -1.13
C ALA A 77 5.01 3.10 -0.16
N ALA A 78 5.93 2.13 -0.06
CA ALA A 78 5.82 1.01 0.87
C ALA A 78 5.78 1.50 2.32
N VAL A 79 6.75 2.34 2.73
CA VAL A 79 6.78 2.94 4.08
C VAL A 79 5.51 3.75 4.35
N GLY A 80 5.09 4.58 3.40
CA GLY A 80 3.86 5.37 3.51
C GLY A 80 2.61 4.51 3.69
N SER A 81 2.50 3.39 2.96
CA SER A 81 1.37 2.46 3.10
C SER A 81 1.33 1.80 4.47
N THR A 82 2.48 1.43 5.05
CA THR A 82 2.56 0.85 6.39
C THR A 82 2.06 1.82 7.45
N VAL A 83 2.58 3.06 7.45
CA VAL A 83 2.17 4.09 8.41
C VAL A 83 0.68 4.41 8.27
N LEU A 84 0.15 4.45 7.05
CA LEU A 84 -1.26 4.71 6.81
C LEU A 84 -2.15 3.56 7.27
N ALA A 85 -1.76 2.31 6.99
CA ALA A 85 -2.46 1.11 7.42
C ALA A 85 -2.50 1.02 8.95
N GLU A 86 -1.38 1.28 9.61
CA GLU A 86 -1.31 1.37 11.06
C GLU A 86 -2.27 2.44 11.57
N ASN A 87 -2.20 3.67 11.07
CA ASN A 87 -3.06 4.77 11.54
C ASN A 87 -4.56 4.45 11.43
N VAL A 88 -4.98 3.83 10.33
CA VAL A 88 -6.37 3.34 10.14
C VAL A 88 -6.70 2.29 11.20
N GLY A 89 -5.83 1.30 11.39
CA GLY A 89 -5.98 0.26 12.42
C GLY A 89 -6.10 0.83 13.83
N TRP A 90 -5.16 1.68 14.26
CA TRP A 90 -5.15 2.32 15.57
C TRP A 90 -6.42 3.15 15.81
N ARG A 91 -6.86 3.95 14.83
CA ARG A 91 -8.07 4.76 14.96
C ARG A 91 -9.33 3.91 15.05
N ALA A 92 -9.43 2.84 14.26
CA ALA A 92 -10.57 1.93 14.28
C ALA A 92 -10.65 1.18 15.63
N THR A 93 -9.53 0.62 16.10
CA THR A 93 -9.48 -0.09 17.39
C THR A 93 -9.73 0.84 18.58
N ASN A 94 -9.19 2.07 18.56
CA ASN A 94 -9.43 3.05 19.63
C ASN A 94 -10.88 3.55 19.65
N ALA A 95 -11.58 3.59 18.51
CA ALA A 95 -13.01 3.85 18.49
C ALA A 95 -13.79 2.71 19.15
N LEU A 96 -13.47 1.46 18.79
CA LEU A 96 -14.09 0.28 19.39
C LEU A 96 -13.85 0.20 20.91
N ARG A 97 -12.61 0.42 21.38
CA ARG A 97 -12.28 0.42 22.82
C ARG A 97 -13.06 1.49 23.59
N ARG A 98 -13.22 2.69 23.03
CA ARG A 98 -14.01 3.77 23.65
C ARG A 98 -15.50 3.43 23.76
N ASP A 99 -16.06 2.77 22.75
CA ASP A 99 -17.46 2.36 22.78
C ASP A 99 -17.68 1.23 23.80
N LEU A 100 -16.72 0.31 23.92
CA LEU A 100 -16.76 -0.77 24.91
C LEU A 100 -16.66 -0.24 26.34
N ALA A 101 -15.71 0.67 26.61
CA ALA A 101 -15.56 1.31 27.91
C ALA A 101 -16.83 2.07 28.34
N ARG A 102 -17.46 2.79 27.40
CA ARG A 102 -18.74 3.48 27.65
C ARG A 102 -19.88 2.52 27.96
N HIS A 103 -19.85 1.30 27.42
CA HIS A 103 -20.88 0.30 27.70
C HIS A 103 -20.68 -0.37 29.06
N CYS A 104 -19.44 -0.60 29.49
CA CYS A 104 -19.12 -1.21 30.79
C CYS A 104 -19.25 -0.25 31.98
N LEU A 105 -19.12 1.07 31.76
CA LEU A 105 -19.25 2.10 32.79
C LEU A 105 -20.70 2.62 32.93
N ARG A 106 -21.64 2.05 32.18
CA ARG A 106 -23.08 2.22 32.36
C ARG A 106 -23.64 0.99 33.05
#